data_AF-A0A2V7SZP2-F1
#
_entry.id   AF-A0A2V7SZP2-F1
#
_cell.length_a   1.000
_cell.length_b   1.000
_cell.length_c   1.000
_cell.angle_alpha   90.00
_cell.angle_beta   90.00
_cell.angle_gamma   90.00
#
_symmetry.space_group_name_H-M   'P 1'
#
loop_
_entity.id
_entity.type
_entity.pdbx_description
1 polymer ?
#
loop_
_entity_poly.entity_id
_entity_poly.type
_entity_poly.pdbx_seq_one_letter_code
_entity_poly.pdbx_strand_id
1 'polypeptide(L)'
;MVSASAIVEGRANGVVPTDTVDAAMTIGLQRARWSLRAEPTERVGDFWSDVSLLDTPNAERAATSMEERTFAVALRTLMDGQPEAAAVAFELLHGTANDSLVRARARVGLTMALSYHSDWAAMARLRAARTADDTIAGSLALAAGVERWAHALSIVPPPVFDIPGGNVVLPMRRSFIGTPVVTIRINGKPHDFWLDTGASMTLLSTDVAIAAGAKLAASDTLALGVVGGHIEARAIYIDSMSMGDVVIRGLGAALVSPEVLRFDERTVNGIKRTYPIDGMIGTDVLRHLDVVIDARAGTITLSRPRRHNGGTRNLFWVGYPVVRLVTRDGRPVIFGLDTGAEGTYVTTTLLTKLPRTPVAARRNSLVGLGGTQQGSSLSKKSAWVARNVPLSDGNYAIALRNVPIMPAQRWTFVNFDGVIGSDVALATRMHLDFTNGVFDIRASEANELPVGASPDVKVVH
;
A
#
# COMPACT_ATOMS: atom_id res chain seq x y z
N MET A 1 -23.59 -0.67 26.52
CA MET A 1 -22.88 0.36 25.75
C MET A 1 -22.81 -0.15 24.31
N VAL A 2 -23.39 0.57 23.34
CA VAL A 2 -23.39 0.17 21.92
C VAL A 2 -21.96 0.28 21.37
N SER A 3 -21.52 -0.68 20.56
CA SER A 3 -20.18 -0.62 19.96
C SER A 3 -20.11 0.41 18.83
N ALA A 4 -18.92 0.97 18.62
CA ALA A 4 -18.63 1.89 17.51
C ALA A 4 -19.01 1.27 16.15
N SER A 5 -18.67 -0.01 15.93
CA SER A 5 -19.02 -0.73 14.69
C SER A 5 -20.54 -0.83 14.48
N ALA A 6 -21.31 -1.11 15.53
CA ALA A 6 -22.76 -1.20 15.42
C ALA A 6 -23.39 0.15 15.07
N ILE A 7 -22.84 1.26 15.57
CA ILE A 7 -23.28 2.61 15.22
C ILE A 7 -23.00 2.89 13.74
N VAL A 8 -21.76 2.69 13.30
CA VAL A 8 -21.31 2.99 11.93
C VAL A 8 -22.07 2.16 10.90
N GLU A 9 -22.37 0.90 11.21
CA GLU A 9 -23.08 -0.02 10.33
C GLU A 9 -24.62 0.08 10.43
N GLY A 10 -25.15 1.01 11.23
CA GLY A 10 -26.60 1.17 11.41
C GLY A 10 -27.29 0.00 12.13
N ARG A 11 -26.51 -0.84 12.84
CA ARG A 11 -27.01 -1.97 13.64
C ARG A 11 -27.44 -1.55 15.06
N ALA A 12 -27.16 -0.31 15.45
CA ALA A 12 -27.55 0.25 16.73
C ALA A 12 -29.01 0.74 16.71
N ASN A 13 -29.85 0.17 17.58
CA ASN A 13 -31.25 0.61 17.73
C ASN A 13 -31.33 1.84 18.66
N GLY A 14 -32.05 2.89 18.24
CA GLY A 14 -32.31 4.12 19.02
C GLY A 14 -31.45 5.32 18.62
N VAL A 15 -31.76 6.50 19.16
CA VAL A 15 -30.98 7.73 18.97
C VAL A 15 -29.67 7.60 19.76
N VAL A 16 -28.67 6.97 19.16
CA VAL A 16 -27.31 7.04 19.71
C VAL A 16 -26.81 8.47 19.48
N PRO A 17 -26.37 9.21 20.50
CA PRO A 17 -25.80 10.54 20.31
C PRO A 17 -24.53 10.41 19.48
N THR A 18 -24.65 10.65 18.19
CA THR A 18 -23.51 10.80 17.30
C THR A 18 -23.32 12.28 17.13
N ASP A 19 -22.30 12.82 17.80
CA ASP A 19 -21.93 14.21 17.62
C ASP A 19 -21.47 14.43 16.17
N THR A 20 -21.78 15.61 15.64
CA THR A 20 -21.23 16.08 14.36
C THR A 20 -19.93 16.82 14.66
N VAL A 21 -18.91 16.63 13.82
CA VAL A 21 -17.63 17.33 13.97
C VAL A 21 -17.17 17.93 12.64
N ASP A 22 -16.78 19.20 12.67
CA ASP A 22 -16.25 19.92 11.51
C ASP A 22 -14.71 19.90 11.46
N ALA A 23 -14.05 19.64 12.59
CA ALA A 23 -12.59 19.65 12.72
C ALA A 23 -11.93 18.63 11.79
N ALA A 24 -10.90 19.07 11.06
CA ALA A 24 -10.10 18.25 10.15
C ALA A 24 -9.41 17.06 10.85
N MET A 25 -8.94 16.10 10.05
CA MET A 25 -8.08 15.04 10.55
C MET A 25 -6.76 15.66 11.02
N THR A 26 -6.25 15.20 12.16
CA THR A 26 -4.92 15.60 12.65
C THR A 26 -4.15 14.37 13.13
N ILE A 27 -2.82 14.47 13.04
CA ILE A 27 -1.88 13.42 13.45
C ILE A 27 -1.03 14.01 14.56
N GLY A 28 -1.11 13.40 15.75
CA GLY A 28 -0.15 13.65 16.83
C GLY A 28 0.91 12.54 16.85
N LEU A 29 2.16 12.90 17.11
CA LEU A 29 3.26 11.94 17.23
C LEU A 29 3.95 12.11 18.59
N GLN A 30 4.11 11.02 19.32
CA GLN A 30 4.85 11.03 20.58
C GLN A 30 5.74 9.81 20.70
N ARG A 31 6.88 9.97 21.36
CA ARG A 31 7.71 8.82 21.72
C ARG A 31 7.00 8.03 22.81
N ALA A 32 6.66 6.78 22.53
CA ALA A 32 5.97 5.91 23.46
C ALA A 32 6.25 4.45 23.09
N ARG A 33 6.77 3.68 24.06
CA ARG A 33 7.07 2.27 23.84
C ARG A 33 5.85 1.41 24.11
N TRP A 34 5.27 0.84 23.07
CA TRP A 34 4.17 -0.12 23.17
C TRP A 34 4.65 -1.47 22.62
N SER A 35 4.14 -2.56 23.19
CA SER A 35 4.53 -3.90 22.78
C SER A 35 3.28 -4.75 22.57
N LEU A 36 3.42 -5.75 21.69
CA LEU A 36 2.42 -6.80 21.57
C LEU A 36 2.23 -7.47 22.94
N ARG A 37 0.98 -7.82 23.28
CA ARG A 37 0.73 -8.69 24.43
C ARG A 37 1.36 -10.06 24.19
N ALA A 38 1.91 -10.65 25.25
CA ALA A 38 2.56 -11.96 25.20
C ALA A 38 1.60 -13.11 24.84
N GLU A 39 0.30 -12.96 25.12
CA GLU A 39 -0.71 -14.00 24.92
C GLU A 39 -1.95 -13.42 24.20
N PRO A 40 -2.42 -14.02 23.09
CA PRO A 40 -3.74 -13.75 22.56
C PRO A 40 -4.77 -14.33 23.54
N THR A 41 -5.54 -13.49 24.23
CA THR A 41 -6.42 -13.95 25.32
C THR A 41 -7.66 -14.73 24.90
N GLU A 42 -7.85 -15.15 23.64
CA GLU A 42 -8.95 -16.04 23.27
C GLU A 42 -8.73 -16.68 21.88
N ARG A 43 -8.89 -18.01 21.78
CA ARG A 43 -9.06 -18.71 20.49
C ARG A 43 -10.44 -18.35 19.95
N VAL A 44 -10.52 -17.41 19.01
CA VAL A 44 -11.80 -17.01 18.39
C VAL A 44 -11.88 -17.39 16.91
N GLY A 45 -10.74 -17.58 16.23
CA GLY A 45 -10.67 -17.77 14.78
C GLY A 45 -10.49 -19.22 14.32
N ASP A 46 -10.93 -19.49 13.09
CA ASP A 46 -10.49 -20.64 12.32
C ASP A 46 -9.17 -20.34 11.56
N PHE A 47 -8.58 -21.37 10.95
CA PHE A 47 -7.33 -21.27 10.19
C PHE A 47 -7.32 -20.09 9.20
N TRP A 48 -8.39 -19.92 8.43
CA TRP A 48 -8.45 -18.90 7.38
C TRP A 48 -8.72 -17.50 7.91
N SER A 49 -9.39 -17.39 9.05
CA SER A 49 -9.53 -16.14 9.80
C SER A 49 -8.16 -15.66 10.28
N ASP A 50 -7.34 -16.53 10.85
CA ASP A 50 -5.98 -16.21 11.30
C ASP A 50 -5.06 -15.85 10.12
N VAL A 51 -5.14 -16.59 9.01
CA VAL A 51 -4.45 -16.23 7.75
C VAL A 51 -4.86 -14.83 7.27
N SER A 52 -6.14 -14.49 7.34
CA SER A 52 -6.62 -13.17 6.90
C SER A 52 -6.11 -12.00 7.75
N LEU A 53 -5.69 -12.29 8.97
CA LEU A 53 -5.13 -11.33 9.92
C LEU A 53 -3.59 -11.35 9.94
N LEU A 54 -2.97 -12.16 9.07
CA LEU A 54 -1.53 -12.42 9.05
C LEU A 54 -0.99 -12.94 10.40
N ASP A 55 -1.81 -13.65 11.16
CA ASP A 55 -1.43 -14.30 12.42
C ASP A 55 -0.99 -15.73 12.15
N THR A 56 0.16 -15.88 11.50
CA THR A 56 0.69 -17.19 11.09
C THR A 56 0.94 -18.16 12.27
N PRO A 57 1.37 -17.71 13.48
CA PRO A 57 1.48 -18.62 14.62
C PRO A 57 0.15 -19.17 15.12
N ASN A 58 -0.94 -18.39 15.11
CA ASN A 58 -2.28 -18.92 15.41
C ASN A 58 -2.80 -19.80 14.27
N ALA A 59 -2.60 -19.39 13.02
CA ALA A 59 -2.99 -20.20 11.86
C ALA A 59 -2.33 -21.59 11.90
N GLU A 60 -1.02 -21.69 12.17
CA GLU A 60 -0.35 -23.00 12.29
C GLU A 60 -0.90 -23.89 13.41
N ARG A 61 -1.35 -23.29 14.51
CA ARG A 61 -2.01 -23.99 15.62
C ARG A 61 -3.45 -24.40 15.29
N ALA A 62 -4.16 -23.59 14.50
CA ALA A 62 -5.53 -23.83 14.06
C ALA A 62 -5.61 -24.79 12.87
N ALA A 63 -4.51 -25.00 12.14
CA ALA A 63 -4.44 -25.89 11.00
C ALA A 63 -4.88 -27.32 11.34
N THR A 64 -5.84 -27.82 10.57
CA THR A 64 -6.43 -29.16 10.69
C THR A 64 -5.80 -30.18 9.74
N SER A 65 -5.02 -29.71 8.77
CA SER A 65 -4.31 -30.54 7.78
C SER A 65 -2.84 -30.14 7.63
N MET A 66 -2.03 -31.02 7.03
CA MET A 66 -0.65 -30.69 6.66
C MET A 66 -0.59 -29.61 5.57
N GLU A 67 -1.58 -29.58 4.68
CA GLU A 67 -1.68 -28.58 3.60
C GLU A 67 -1.90 -27.18 4.18
N GLU A 68 -2.81 -27.02 5.14
CA GLU A 68 -3.03 -25.77 5.89
C GLU A 68 -1.78 -25.36 6.68
N ARG A 69 -1.16 -26.29 7.42
CA ARG A 69 0.05 -25.98 8.18
C ARG A 69 1.19 -25.52 7.27
N THR A 70 1.38 -26.19 6.13
CA THR A 70 2.39 -25.81 5.13
C THR A 70 2.07 -24.45 4.52
N PHE A 71 0.79 -24.13 4.28
CA PHE A 71 0.37 -22.82 3.79
C PHE A 71 0.73 -21.70 4.78
N ALA A 72 0.43 -21.88 6.08
CA ALA A 72 0.74 -20.88 7.08
C ALA A 72 2.26 -20.69 7.27
N VAL A 73 3.04 -21.77 7.20
CA VAL A 73 4.51 -21.70 7.18
C VAL A 73 5.00 -20.93 5.94
N ALA A 74 4.48 -21.22 4.75
CA ALA A 74 4.85 -20.51 3.52
C ALA A 74 4.53 -19.01 3.61
N LEU A 75 3.38 -18.65 4.17
CA LEU A 75 3.00 -17.26 4.40
C LEU A 75 3.94 -16.58 5.42
N ARG A 76 4.30 -17.27 6.50
CA ARG A 76 5.29 -16.76 7.47
C ARG A 76 6.64 -16.52 6.81
N THR A 77 7.13 -17.48 6.01
CA THR A 77 8.38 -17.35 5.26
C THR A 77 8.37 -16.14 4.33
N LEU A 78 7.23 -15.87 3.67
CA LEU A 78 7.07 -14.66 2.85
C LEU A 78 7.14 -13.38 3.71
N MET A 79 6.44 -13.35 4.84
CA MET A 79 6.45 -12.22 5.78
C MET A 79 7.83 -11.98 6.41
N ASP A 80 8.64 -13.02 6.56
CA ASP A 80 10.02 -12.95 7.06
C ASP A 80 11.01 -12.42 6.00
N GLY A 81 10.54 -12.01 4.82
CA GLY A 81 11.36 -11.45 3.76
C GLY A 81 12.14 -12.50 2.97
N GLN A 82 11.60 -13.72 2.88
CA GLN A 82 12.18 -14.84 2.12
C GLN A 82 11.24 -15.26 0.97
N PRO A 83 11.00 -14.38 -0.01
CA PRO A 83 10.04 -14.64 -1.09
C PRO A 83 10.41 -15.86 -1.94
N GLU A 84 11.69 -16.12 -2.18
CA GLU A 84 12.13 -17.26 -2.99
C GLU A 84 11.82 -18.60 -2.30
N ALA A 85 12.07 -18.69 -0.98
CA ALA A 85 11.74 -19.87 -0.20
C ALA A 85 10.22 -20.06 -0.07
N ALA A 86 9.47 -18.97 0.10
CA ALA A 86 8.01 -19.01 0.11
C ALA A 86 7.43 -19.46 -1.24
N ALA A 87 8.01 -19.00 -2.36
CA ALA A 87 7.58 -19.38 -3.70
C ALA A 87 7.65 -20.90 -3.90
N VAL A 88 8.74 -21.56 -3.48
CA VAL A 88 8.88 -23.02 -3.57
C VAL A 88 7.76 -23.74 -2.82
N ALA A 89 7.45 -23.30 -1.59
CA ALA A 89 6.39 -23.92 -0.78
C ALA A 89 4.99 -23.69 -1.37
N PHE A 90 4.71 -22.48 -1.87
CA PHE A 90 3.44 -22.18 -2.52
C PHE A 90 3.28 -22.90 -3.87
N GLU A 91 4.35 -23.08 -4.63
CA GLU A 91 4.35 -23.85 -5.87
C GLU A 91 4.04 -25.32 -5.63
N LEU A 92 4.64 -25.93 -4.59
CA LEU A 92 4.32 -27.28 -4.18
C LEU A 92 2.83 -27.42 -3.82
N LEU A 93 2.33 -26.56 -2.93
CA LEU A 93 0.92 -26.57 -2.53
C LEU A 93 -0.02 -26.34 -3.72
N HIS A 94 0.31 -25.41 -4.61
CA HIS A 94 -0.46 -25.16 -5.81
C HIS A 94 -0.52 -26.39 -6.73
N GLY A 95 0.59 -27.13 -6.84
CA GLY A 95 0.69 -28.30 -7.70
C GLY A 95 0.08 -29.58 -7.12
N THR A 96 0.10 -29.76 -5.79
CA THR A 96 -0.18 -31.07 -5.17
C THR A 96 -1.25 -31.08 -4.09
N ALA A 97 -1.72 -29.93 -3.59
CA ALA A 97 -2.72 -29.91 -2.52
C ALA A 97 -4.06 -30.50 -3.00
N ASN A 98 -4.67 -31.35 -2.18
CA ASN A 98 -5.98 -31.93 -2.43
C ASN A 98 -7.08 -30.91 -2.13
N ASP A 99 -6.93 -30.15 -1.03
CA ASP A 99 -7.84 -29.07 -0.67
C ASP A 99 -7.83 -27.98 -1.76
N SER A 100 -8.99 -27.76 -2.37
CA SER A 100 -9.13 -26.80 -3.47
C SER A 100 -8.94 -25.35 -3.04
N LEU A 101 -9.29 -25.01 -1.80
CA LEU A 101 -9.12 -23.68 -1.24
C LEU A 101 -7.65 -23.43 -0.89
N VAL A 102 -6.95 -24.40 -0.30
CA VAL A 102 -5.50 -24.32 -0.09
C VAL A 102 -4.80 -24.16 -1.43
N ARG A 103 -5.12 -25.00 -2.42
CA ARG A 103 -4.52 -24.94 -3.76
C ARG A 103 -4.74 -23.59 -4.45
N ALA A 104 -5.95 -23.03 -4.34
CA ALA A 104 -6.29 -21.73 -4.92
C ALA A 104 -5.56 -20.58 -4.21
N ARG A 105 -5.51 -20.57 -2.87
CA ARG A 105 -4.79 -19.54 -2.12
C ARG A 105 -3.28 -19.69 -2.24
N ALA A 106 -2.75 -20.90 -2.38
CA ALA A 106 -1.34 -21.14 -2.63
C ALA A 106 -0.90 -20.54 -3.97
N ARG A 107 -1.75 -20.62 -4.99
CA ARG A 107 -1.54 -19.91 -6.26
C ARG A 107 -1.40 -18.40 -6.06
N VAL A 108 -2.26 -17.80 -5.23
CA VAL A 108 -2.15 -16.38 -4.88
C VAL A 108 -0.87 -16.10 -4.09
N GLY A 109 -0.52 -16.93 -3.12
CA GLY A 109 0.76 -16.82 -2.38
C GLY A 109 1.97 -16.90 -3.30
N LEU A 110 1.92 -17.77 -4.32
CA LEU A 110 2.96 -17.90 -5.34
C LEU A 110 3.10 -16.63 -6.17
N THR A 111 2.01 -16.01 -6.62
CA THR A 111 2.08 -14.74 -7.35
C THR A 111 2.56 -13.59 -6.45
N MET A 112 2.19 -13.56 -5.17
CA MET A 112 2.74 -12.60 -4.19
C MET A 112 4.26 -12.77 -4.04
N ALA A 113 4.76 -14.00 -3.97
CA ALA A 113 6.18 -14.29 -3.82
C ALA A 113 6.98 -13.92 -5.09
N LEU A 114 6.52 -14.36 -6.26
CA LEU A 114 7.19 -14.10 -7.55
C LEU A 114 7.18 -12.60 -7.93
N SER A 115 6.12 -11.87 -7.57
CA SER A 115 6.04 -10.43 -7.81
C SER A 115 7.06 -9.61 -7.02
N TYR A 116 7.65 -10.15 -5.95
CA TYR A 116 8.70 -9.45 -5.18
C TYR A 116 9.96 -9.16 -6.02
N HIS A 117 10.29 -10.00 -7.00
CA HIS A 117 11.40 -9.74 -7.92
C HIS A 117 10.95 -9.36 -9.32
N SER A 118 9.64 -9.11 -9.49
CA SER A 118 9.04 -8.90 -10.81
C SER A 118 9.40 -10.05 -11.77
N ASP A 119 9.37 -11.30 -11.29
CA ASP A 119 9.62 -12.49 -12.12
C ASP A 119 8.41 -12.81 -13.00
N TRP A 120 8.21 -11.95 -14.00
CA TRP A 120 7.10 -12.03 -14.95
C TRP A 120 7.13 -13.33 -15.74
N ALA A 121 8.32 -13.83 -16.09
CA ALA A 121 8.47 -15.08 -16.81
C ALA A 121 7.99 -16.29 -15.99
N ALA A 122 8.30 -16.37 -14.69
CA ALA A 122 7.77 -17.40 -13.81
C ALA A 122 6.26 -17.27 -13.61
N MET A 123 5.76 -16.05 -13.36
CA MET A 123 4.32 -15.83 -13.21
C MET A 123 3.53 -16.18 -14.48
N ALA A 124 4.08 -15.91 -15.67
CA ALA A 124 3.43 -16.23 -16.95
C ALA A 124 3.30 -17.74 -17.21
N ARG A 125 4.14 -18.57 -16.58
CA ARG A 125 4.05 -20.04 -16.66
C ARG A 125 2.94 -20.61 -15.78
N LEU A 126 2.42 -19.83 -14.83
CA LEU A 126 1.25 -20.24 -14.06
C LEU A 126 0.04 -20.28 -14.99
N ARG A 127 -0.58 -21.45 -15.14
CA ARG A 127 -1.81 -21.57 -15.94
C ARG A 127 -2.85 -20.58 -15.41
N ALA A 128 -3.42 -19.77 -16.29
CA ALA A 128 -4.56 -18.94 -15.94
C ALA A 128 -5.71 -19.85 -15.50
N ALA A 129 -6.08 -19.79 -14.23
CA ALA A 129 -7.27 -20.47 -13.75
C ALA A 129 -8.48 -19.64 -14.19
N ARG A 130 -9.45 -20.24 -14.88
CA ARG A 130 -10.67 -19.53 -15.23
C ARG A 130 -11.43 -19.13 -13.96
N THR A 131 -11.61 -17.84 -13.70
CA THR A 131 -12.48 -17.35 -12.62
C THR A 131 -13.91 -17.08 -13.12
N ALA A 132 -14.88 -16.92 -12.22
CA ALA A 132 -16.25 -16.57 -12.61
C ALA A 132 -16.31 -15.21 -13.33
N ASP A 133 -15.41 -14.27 -12.99
CA ASP A 133 -15.26 -12.98 -13.67
C ASP A 133 -14.69 -13.11 -15.09
N ASP A 134 -14.08 -14.26 -15.43
CA ASP A 134 -13.55 -14.55 -16.77
C ASP A 134 -14.65 -14.86 -17.79
N THR A 135 -15.90 -14.98 -17.37
CA THR A 135 -17.04 -15.27 -18.25
C THR A 135 -17.54 -14.05 -19.02
N ILE A 136 -17.08 -12.84 -18.66
CA ILE A 136 -17.40 -11.60 -19.36
C ILE A 136 -16.21 -11.20 -20.25
N ALA A 137 -16.26 -11.57 -21.53
CA ALA A 137 -15.29 -11.12 -22.52
C ALA A 137 -15.24 -9.58 -22.55
N GLY A 138 -14.05 -8.99 -22.40
CA GLY A 138 -13.84 -7.53 -22.45
C GLY A 138 -13.92 -6.79 -21.11
N SER A 139 -14.03 -7.48 -19.97
CA SER A 139 -13.99 -6.83 -18.65
C SER A 139 -12.58 -6.29 -18.30
N LEU A 140 -12.49 -5.02 -17.88
CA LEU A 140 -11.23 -4.44 -17.38
C LEU A 140 -10.72 -5.15 -16.11
N ALA A 141 -11.61 -5.76 -15.31
CA ALA A 141 -11.17 -6.55 -14.15
C ALA A 141 -10.36 -7.79 -14.59
N LEU A 142 -10.78 -8.44 -15.67
CA LEU A 142 -10.04 -9.56 -16.27
C LEU A 142 -8.73 -9.07 -16.90
N ALA A 143 -8.73 -7.88 -17.52
CA ALA A 143 -7.53 -7.26 -18.09
C ALA A 143 -6.50 -6.84 -17.02
N ALA A 144 -6.93 -6.70 -15.76
CA ALA A 144 -6.07 -6.39 -14.61
C ALA A 144 -5.47 -7.63 -13.92
N GLY A 145 -5.77 -8.84 -14.43
CA GLY A 145 -5.24 -10.08 -13.87
C GLY A 145 -3.71 -10.14 -13.92
N VAL A 146 -3.10 -10.58 -12.82
CA VAL A 146 -1.64 -10.67 -12.66
C VAL A 146 -0.99 -11.52 -13.75
N GLU A 147 -1.66 -12.58 -14.21
CA GLU A 147 -1.13 -13.47 -15.24
C GLU A 147 -1.10 -12.82 -16.63
N ARG A 148 -2.03 -11.91 -16.93
CA ARG A 148 -1.99 -11.14 -18.19
C ARG A 148 -0.83 -10.16 -18.18
N TRP A 149 -0.65 -9.45 -17.07
CA TRP A 149 0.52 -8.61 -16.86
C TRP A 149 1.81 -9.42 -16.96
N ALA A 150 1.86 -10.59 -16.34
CA ALA A 150 3.01 -11.49 -16.42
C ALA A 150 3.29 -11.95 -17.84
N HIS A 151 2.27 -12.34 -18.61
CA HIS A 151 2.45 -12.70 -20.01
C HIS A 151 2.99 -11.53 -20.84
N ALA A 152 2.40 -10.34 -20.69
CA ALA A 152 2.80 -9.13 -21.39
C ALA A 152 4.23 -8.66 -21.06
N LEU A 153 4.67 -8.90 -19.82
CA LEU A 153 6.01 -8.56 -19.35
C LEU A 153 6.99 -9.75 -19.35
N SER A 154 6.58 -10.93 -19.83
CA SER A 154 7.41 -12.15 -19.77
C SER A 154 8.72 -12.05 -20.58
N ILE A 155 8.76 -11.16 -21.57
CA ILE A 155 9.94 -10.86 -22.38
C ILE A 155 10.87 -9.83 -21.73
N VAL A 156 10.40 -9.13 -20.70
CA VAL A 156 11.18 -8.14 -19.97
C VAL A 156 12.04 -8.88 -18.94
N PRO A 157 13.38 -8.72 -18.97
CA PRO A 157 14.23 -9.34 -17.97
C PRO A 157 13.96 -8.76 -16.57
N PRO A 158 14.25 -9.51 -15.49
CA PRO A 158 14.19 -8.95 -14.15
C PRO A 158 15.07 -7.69 -14.02
N PRO A 159 14.59 -6.64 -13.34
CA PRO A 159 15.32 -5.40 -13.21
C PRO A 159 16.62 -5.56 -12.41
N VAL A 160 17.67 -4.88 -12.83
CA VAL A 160 18.96 -4.84 -12.13
C VAL A 160 19.08 -3.51 -11.37
N PHE A 161 19.32 -3.60 -10.06
CA PHE A 161 19.48 -2.44 -9.18
C PHE A 161 20.97 -2.18 -8.89
N ASP A 162 21.45 -1.01 -9.32
CA ASP A 162 22.73 -0.45 -8.92
C ASP A 162 22.48 0.64 -7.87
N ILE A 163 22.74 0.29 -6.61
CA ILE A 163 22.52 1.15 -5.45
C ILE A 163 23.88 1.44 -4.83
N PRO A 164 24.32 2.69 -4.68
CA PRO A 164 25.63 2.99 -4.10
C PRO A 164 25.72 2.54 -2.63
N GLY A 165 26.94 2.41 -2.11
CA GLY A 165 27.17 1.95 -0.74
C GLY A 165 26.80 2.97 0.35
N GLY A 166 26.66 4.24 -0.02
CA GLY A 166 26.25 5.35 0.84
C GLY A 166 24.83 5.83 0.58
N ASN A 167 24.41 6.84 1.33
CA ASN A 167 23.09 7.44 1.21
C ASN A 167 23.00 8.34 -0.03
N VAL A 168 21.94 8.19 -0.80
CA VAL A 168 21.54 9.11 -1.86
C VAL A 168 20.40 9.97 -1.32
N VAL A 169 20.63 11.28 -1.19
CA VAL A 169 19.63 12.22 -0.67
C VAL A 169 19.07 13.02 -1.83
N LEU A 170 17.75 12.96 -2.02
CA LEU A 170 17.02 13.67 -3.05
C LEU A 170 16.14 14.75 -2.44
N PRO A 171 16.06 15.94 -3.05
CA PRO A 171 15.04 16.90 -2.69
C PRO A 171 13.66 16.31 -2.99
N MET A 172 12.74 16.50 -2.05
CA MET A 172 11.36 16.06 -2.15
C MET A 172 10.43 17.26 -2.08
N ARG A 173 9.38 17.22 -2.90
CA ARG A 173 8.27 18.18 -2.87
C ARG A 173 6.98 17.49 -2.46
N ARG A 174 6.00 18.28 -2.04
CA ARG A 174 4.63 17.79 -1.83
C ARG A 174 3.80 18.12 -3.06
N SER A 175 3.00 17.16 -3.53
CA SER A 175 2.00 17.45 -4.55
C SER A 175 0.87 18.33 -3.98
N PHE A 176 -0.01 18.81 -4.84
CA PHE A 176 -1.18 19.61 -4.43
C PHE A 176 -2.18 18.82 -3.56
N ILE A 177 -2.16 17.47 -3.61
CA ILE A 177 -2.93 16.59 -2.70
C ILE A 177 -2.07 15.98 -1.57
N GLY A 178 -0.87 16.50 -1.34
CA GLY A 178 -0.05 16.05 -0.20
C GLY A 178 0.58 14.67 -0.38
N THR A 179 0.94 14.27 -1.60
CA THR A 179 1.76 13.07 -1.85
C THR A 179 3.24 13.43 -2.04
N PRO A 180 4.20 12.56 -1.67
CA PRO A 180 5.63 12.78 -1.88
C PRO A 180 6.01 12.76 -3.37
N VAL A 181 6.75 13.77 -3.83
CA VAL A 181 7.19 13.91 -5.24
C VAL A 181 8.70 14.08 -5.32
N VAL A 182 9.34 13.36 -6.23
CA VAL A 182 10.78 13.48 -6.56
C VAL A 182 10.99 13.60 -8.06
N THR A 183 12.04 14.32 -8.44
CA THR A 183 12.50 14.34 -9.83
C THR A 183 13.42 13.15 -10.06
N ILE A 184 13.06 12.29 -11.01
CA ILE A 184 13.83 11.11 -11.44
C ILE A 184 14.23 11.26 -12.90
N ARG A 185 15.06 10.37 -13.42
CA ARG A 185 15.32 10.29 -14.87
C ARG A 185 14.83 8.97 -15.44
N ILE A 186 14.05 9.04 -16.51
CA ILE A 186 13.68 7.87 -17.35
C ILE A 186 14.48 7.99 -18.64
N ASN A 187 15.31 6.99 -18.93
CA ASN A 187 16.24 6.97 -20.07
C ASN A 187 17.04 8.29 -20.19
N GLY A 188 17.48 8.83 -19.05
CA GLY A 188 18.25 10.08 -18.96
C GLY A 188 17.44 11.39 -18.96
N LYS A 189 16.12 11.34 -19.20
CA LYS A 189 15.25 12.53 -19.24
C LYS A 189 14.55 12.78 -17.90
N PRO A 190 14.60 14.00 -17.35
CA PRO A 190 14.05 14.30 -16.03
C PRO A 190 12.52 14.38 -16.04
N HIS A 191 11.88 13.80 -15.02
CA HIS A 191 10.43 13.77 -14.83
C HIS A 191 10.06 13.74 -13.34
N ASP A 192 8.87 14.23 -12.99
CA ASP A 192 8.41 14.35 -11.61
C ASP A 192 7.46 13.21 -11.24
N PHE A 193 7.92 12.31 -10.37
CA PHE A 193 7.19 11.11 -10.00
C PHE A 193 6.74 11.17 -8.55
N TRP A 194 5.54 10.65 -8.30
CA TRP A 194 5.08 10.38 -6.94
C TRP A 194 5.74 9.12 -6.39
N LEU A 195 5.97 9.06 -5.08
CA LEU A 195 6.32 7.81 -4.42
C LEU A 195 5.04 7.15 -3.93
N ASP A 196 4.69 6.01 -4.51
CA ASP A 196 3.42 5.33 -4.25
C ASP A 196 3.67 3.89 -3.82
N THR A 197 3.69 3.66 -2.50
CA THR A 197 3.75 2.29 -1.97
C THR A 197 2.49 1.47 -2.27
N GLY A 198 1.34 2.12 -2.49
CA GLY A 198 0.09 1.45 -2.84
C GLY A 198 0.09 0.89 -4.27
N ALA A 199 0.93 1.43 -5.16
CA ALA A 199 1.15 0.90 -6.49
C ALA A 199 2.07 -0.33 -6.45
N SER A 200 1.61 -1.45 -6.99
CA SER A 200 2.41 -2.69 -7.09
C SER A 200 3.49 -2.62 -8.17
N MET A 201 3.37 -1.68 -9.11
CA MET A 201 4.29 -1.44 -10.23
C MET A 201 4.37 0.04 -10.56
N THR A 202 5.52 0.47 -11.06
CA THR A 202 5.77 1.82 -11.55
C THR A 202 4.88 2.10 -12.76
N LEU A 203 4.31 3.29 -12.82
CA LEU A 203 3.46 3.72 -13.94
C LEU A 203 3.88 5.07 -14.51
N LEU A 204 3.63 5.26 -15.80
CA LEU A 204 4.00 6.44 -16.57
C LEU A 204 2.83 6.89 -17.44
N SER A 205 2.72 8.20 -17.65
CA SER A 205 1.85 8.73 -18.70
C SER A 205 2.41 8.42 -20.09
N THR A 206 1.52 8.35 -21.09
CA THR A 206 1.90 8.23 -22.50
C THR A 206 2.89 9.32 -22.94
N ASP A 207 2.69 10.56 -22.49
CA ASP A 207 3.55 11.69 -22.86
C ASP A 207 4.98 11.49 -22.37
N VAL A 208 5.14 11.01 -21.13
CA VAL A 208 6.44 10.73 -20.54
C VAL A 208 7.11 9.53 -21.20
N ALA A 209 6.35 8.47 -21.48
CA ALA A 209 6.89 7.30 -22.17
C ALA A 209 7.42 7.65 -23.57
N ILE A 210 6.68 8.44 -24.34
CA ILE A 210 7.13 8.94 -25.66
C ILE A 210 8.34 9.84 -25.49
N ALA A 211 8.27 10.80 -24.58
CA ALA A 211 9.37 11.73 -24.33
C ALA A 211 10.63 10.97 -23.96
N ALA A 212 10.58 10.00 -23.06
CA ALA A 212 11.72 9.20 -22.62
C ALA A 212 12.12 8.07 -23.58
N GLY A 213 11.35 7.80 -24.63
CA GLY A 213 11.62 6.69 -25.55
C GLY A 213 11.46 5.30 -24.91
N ALA A 214 10.52 5.16 -23.97
CA ALA A 214 10.13 3.86 -23.42
C ALA A 214 9.47 3.00 -24.51
N LYS A 215 9.67 1.68 -24.43
CA LYS A 215 9.23 0.73 -25.47
C LYS A 215 8.00 -0.01 -24.99
N LEU A 216 7.09 -0.35 -25.89
CA LEU A 216 6.00 -1.28 -25.56
C LEU A 216 6.59 -2.67 -25.33
N ALA A 217 6.22 -3.31 -24.22
CA ALA A 217 6.59 -4.70 -23.94
C ALA A 217 5.58 -5.67 -24.60
N ALA A 218 4.32 -5.25 -24.74
CA ALA A 218 3.29 -5.99 -25.44
C ALA A 218 2.33 -5.06 -26.18
N SER A 219 1.64 -5.59 -27.18
CA SER A 219 0.56 -4.89 -27.89
C SER A 219 -0.75 -4.86 -27.11
N ASP A 220 -0.94 -5.81 -26.19
CA ASP A 220 -2.20 -6.03 -25.46
C ASP A 220 -2.64 -4.80 -24.67
N THR A 221 -3.95 -4.54 -24.68
CA THR A 221 -4.58 -3.65 -23.70
C THR A 221 -4.78 -4.43 -22.40
N LEU A 222 -4.20 -3.89 -21.33
CA LEU A 222 -4.31 -4.38 -19.96
C LEU A 222 -5.15 -3.42 -19.15
N ALA A 223 -5.27 -3.67 -17.85
CA ALA A 223 -5.84 -2.73 -16.92
C ALA A 223 -5.10 -2.72 -15.57
N LEU A 224 -5.27 -1.64 -14.81
CA LEU A 224 -4.82 -1.54 -13.42
C LEU A 224 -6.01 -1.40 -12.49
N GLY A 225 -5.95 -2.06 -11.33
CA GLY A 225 -6.88 -1.79 -10.22
C GLY A 225 -6.57 -0.44 -9.58
N VAL A 226 -7.61 0.35 -9.30
CA VAL A 226 -7.50 1.70 -8.72
C VAL A 226 -8.60 1.96 -7.69
N VAL A 227 -8.58 3.12 -7.01
CA VAL A 227 -9.44 3.44 -5.85
C VAL A 227 -10.96 3.41 -6.16
N GLY A 228 -11.36 3.36 -7.44
CA GLY A 228 -12.76 3.29 -7.88
C GLY A 228 -13.08 2.21 -8.91
N GLY A 229 -12.18 1.24 -9.17
CA GLY A 229 -12.40 0.20 -10.18
C GLY A 229 -11.15 -0.14 -10.94
N HIS A 230 -11.23 -0.10 -12.27
CA HIS A 230 -10.11 -0.41 -13.16
C HIS A 230 -9.92 0.68 -14.22
N ILE A 231 -8.68 0.92 -14.61
CA ILE A 231 -8.30 1.82 -15.71
C ILE A 231 -7.58 1.02 -16.79
N GLU A 232 -7.73 1.40 -18.05
CA GLU A 232 -6.94 0.82 -19.13
C GLU A 232 -5.46 1.17 -18.98
N ALA A 233 -4.61 0.21 -19.34
CA ALA A 233 -3.17 0.34 -19.28
C ALA A 233 -2.50 -0.51 -20.36
N ARG A 234 -1.19 -0.33 -20.54
CA ARG A 234 -0.36 -1.19 -21.39
C ARG A 234 0.96 -1.51 -20.70
N ALA A 235 1.58 -2.62 -21.07
CA ALA A 235 2.90 -2.97 -20.56
C ALA A 235 4.00 -2.27 -21.38
N ILE A 236 4.92 -1.62 -20.68
CA ILE A 236 6.10 -0.97 -21.25
C ILE A 236 7.39 -1.46 -20.58
N TYR A 237 8.49 -1.21 -21.28
CA TYR A 237 9.86 -1.48 -20.87
C TYR A 237 10.66 -0.18 -20.84
N ILE A 238 11.34 0.05 -19.72
CA ILE A 238 12.22 1.18 -19.47
C ILE A 238 13.66 0.68 -19.43
N ASP A 239 14.51 1.22 -20.31
CA ASP A 239 15.93 0.83 -20.37
C ASP A 239 16.66 1.20 -19.06
N SER A 240 16.42 2.42 -18.56
CA SER A 240 17.02 2.91 -17.31
C SER A 240 16.11 3.90 -16.58
N MET A 241 15.93 3.70 -15.28
CA MET A 241 15.41 4.70 -14.34
C MET A 241 16.53 5.10 -13.38
N SER A 242 16.69 6.40 -13.08
CA SER A 242 17.63 6.85 -12.05
C SER A 242 17.01 7.82 -11.04
N MET A 243 17.35 7.63 -9.77
CA MET A 243 16.95 8.42 -8.62
C MET A 243 18.23 8.91 -7.92
N GLY A 244 18.75 10.05 -8.39
CA GLY A 244 20.14 10.42 -8.10
C GLY A 244 21.09 9.35 -8.62
N ASP A 245 21.96 8.84 -7.73
CA ASP A 245 22.95 7.81 -8.04
C ASP A 245 22.40 6.38 -7.95
N VAL A 246 21.14 6.18 -7.53
CA VAL A 246 20.47 4.88 -7.62
C VAL A 246 20.02 4.68 -9.07
N VAL A 247 20.41 3.57 -9.70
CA VAL A 247 20.06 3.24 -11.08
C VAL A 247 19.39 1.87 -11.16
N ILE A 248 18.23 1.82 -11.82
CA ILE A 248 17.49 0.61 -12.13
C ILE A 248 17.54 0.40 -13.65
N ARG A 249 17.96 -0.78 -14.09
CA ARG A 249 18.04 -1.13 -15.53
C ARG A 249 17.05 -2.22 -15.87
N GLY A 250 16.37 -2.07 -17.00
CA GLY A 250 15.43 -3.05 -17.52
C GLY A 250 14.17 -3.22 -16.68
N LEU A 251 13.43 -2.13 -16.46
CA LEU A 251 12.22 -2.13 -15.64
C LEU A 251 10.97 -2.31 -16.51
N GLY A 252 10.15 -3.30 -16.18
CA GLY A 252 8.78 -3.40 -16.67
C GLY A 252 7.86 -2.45 -15.92
N ALA A 253 7.04 -1.68 -16.62
CA ALA A 253 6.16 -0.66 -16.03
C ALA A 253 4.80 -0.61 -16.72
N ALA A 254 3.85 0.07 -16.10
CA ALA A 254 2.54 0.33 -16.68
C ALA A 254 2.50 1.68 -17.42
N LEU A 255 1.88 1.69 -18.58
CA LEU A 255 1.59 2.87 -19.37
C LEU A 255 0.11 3.19 -19.27
N VAL A 256 -0.23 4.40 -18.86
CA VAL A 256 -1.61 4.89 -18.75
C VAL A 256 -1.80 6.16 -19.55
N SER A 257 -3.05 6.46 -19.91
CA SER A 257 -3.36 7.70 -20.63
C SER A 257 -3.12 8.92 -19.71
N PRO A 258 -2.68 10.07 -20.26
CA PRO A 258 -2.44 11.27 -19.46
C PRO A 258 -3.67 11.72 -18.66
N GLU A 259 -4.89 11.48 -19.17
CA GLU A 259 -6.15 11.86 -18.51
C GLU A 259 -6.32 11.19 -17.14
N VAL A 260 -5.81 9.97 -16.97
CA VAL A 260 -5.88 9.23 -15.71
C VAL A 260 -4.92 9.82 -14.66
N LEU A 261 -3.89 10.52 -15.10
CA LEU A 261 -2.89 11.19 -14.27
C LEU A 261 -3.12 12.71 -14.18
N ARG A 262 -4.34 13.17 -14.47
CA ARG A 262 -4.76 14.56 -14.30
C ARG A 262 -5.67 14.69 -13.10
N PHE A 263 -5.30 15.57 -12.20
CA PHE A 263 -6.08 15.83 -11.00
C PHE A 263 -6.51 17.29 -10.94
N ASP A 264 -7.74 17.49 -10.48
CA ASP A 264 -8.37 18.79 -10.46
C ASP A 264 -8.43 19.36 -9.04
N GLU A 265 -7.72 20.44 -8.80
CA GLU A 265 -7.86 21.25 -7.60
C GLU A 265 -9.00 22.24 -7.78
N ARG A 266 -9.99 22.18 -6.88
CA ARG A 266 -11.00 23.23 -6.74
C ARG A 266 -10.46 24.31 -5.81
N THR A 267 -10.13 25.47 -6.37
CA THR A 267 -9.75 26.63 -5.57
C THR A 267 -10.98 27.34 -4.97
N VAL A 268 -10.76 28.14 -3.92
CA VAL A 268 -11.80 28.85 -3.14
C VAL A 268 -12.70 29.75 -4.01
N ASN A 269 -12.25 30.16 -5.20
CA ASN A 269 -13.01 31.03 -6.11
C ASN A 269 -13.70 30.25 -7.25
N GLY A 270 -13.80 28.92 -7.16
CA GLY A 270 -14.40 28.08 -8.20
C GLY A 270 -13.51 27.87 -9.43
N ILE A 271 -12.29 28.42 -9.46
CA ILE A 271 -11.31 28.16 -10.52
C ILE A 271 -10.78 26.74 -10.34
N LYS A 272 -10.92 25.94 -11.38
CA LYS A 272 -10.44 24.57 -11.45
C LYS A 272 -9.04 24.59 -12.04
N ARG A 273 -8.03 24.17 -11.27
CA ARG A 273 -6.66 23.97 -11.77
C ARG A 273 -6.42 22.48 -11.96
N THR A 274 -5.96 22.09 -13.14
CA THR A 274 -5.62 20.70 -13.44
C THR A 274 -4.11 20.52 -13.38
N TYR A 275 -3.65 19.61 -12.53
CA TYR A 275 -2.24 19.25 -12.41
C TYR A 275 -2.01 17.88 -13.07
N PRO A 276 -1.17 17.82 -14.13
CA PRO A 276 -0.69 16.55 -14.64
C PRO A 276 0.38 15.96 -13.71
N ILE A 277 0.48 14.64 -13.70
CA ILE A 277 1.55 13.89 -13.04
C ILE A 277 2.27 13.08 -14.10
N ASP A 278 3.60 13.10 -14.08
CA ASP A 278 4.39 12.38 -15.08
C ASP A 278 4.31 10.86 -14.88
N GLY A 279 4.29 10.41 -13.61
CA GLY A 279 4.14 9.02 -13.24
C GLY A 279 4.23 8.78 -11.73
N MET A 280 4.29 7.51 -11.35
CA MET A 280 4.42 7.08 -9.96
C MET A 280 5.45 5.95 -9.88
N ILE A 281 6.30 5.99 -8.85
CA ILE A 281 7.26 4.95 -8.51
C ILE A 281 6.54 3.98 -7.57
N GLY A 282 6.35 2.76 -8.03
CA GLY A 282 5.66 1.72 -7.28
C GLY A 282 6.57 0.95 -6.34
N THR A 283 5.95 0.02 -5.62
CA THR A 283 6.65 -0.92 -4.75
C THR A 283 7.53 -1.91 -5.52
N ASP A 284 7.41 -2.01 -6.85
CA ASP A 284 8.37 -2.69 -7.73
C ASP A 284 9.79 -2.12 -7.67
N VAL A 285 9.92 -0.84 -7.34
CA VAL A 285 11.21 -0.18 -7.12
C VAL A 285 11.46 0.02 -5.63
N LEU A 286 10.48 0.57 -4.90
CA LEU A 286 10.68 0.99 -3.50
C LEU A 286 11.08 -0.16 -2.56
N ARG A 287 10.60 -1.39 -2.80
CA ARG A 287 10.92 -2.53 -1.92
C ARG A 287 12.37 -3.01 -1.97
N HIS A 288 13.13 -2.58 -2.98
CA HIS A 288 14.54 -2.93 -3.12
C HIS A 288 15.49 -1.92 -2.45
N LEU A 289 14.93 -0.89 -1.81
CA LEU A 289 15.67 0.21 -1.19
C LEU A 289 15.36 0.28 0.32
N ASP A 290 16.31 0.81 1.07
CA ASP A 290 16.05 1.41 2.37
C ASP A 290 15.69 2.89 2.13
N VAL A 291 14.45 3.26 2.46
CA VAL A 291 13.84 4.55 2.12
C VAL A 291 13.47 5.31 3.39
N VAL A 292 13.97 6.54 3.51
CA VAL A 292 13.50 7.49 4.52
C VAL A 292 12.85 8.68 3.85
N ILE A 293 11.59 8.93 4.20
CA ILE A 293 10.84 10.12 3.80
C ILE A 293 10.84 11.10 4.98
N ASP A 294 11.39 12.29 4.79
CA ASP A 294 11.34 13.36 5.78
C ASP A 294 10.81 14.64 5.14
N ALA A 295 9.50 14.83 5.29
CA ALA A 295 8.82 15.98 4.69
C ALA A 295 9.04 17.30 5.43
N ARG A 296 9.60 17.29 6.64
CA ARG A 296 10.02 18.51 7.34
C ARG A 296 11.40 18.94 6.86
N ALA A 297 12.29 17.98 6.61
CA ALA A 297 13.58 18.22 5.96
C ALA A 297 13.44 18.49 4.45
N GLY A 298 12.31 18.10 3.83
CA GLY A 298 12.10 18.23 2.39
C GLY A 298 12.94 17.27 1.57
N THR A 299 13.21 16.07 2.11
CA THR A 299 14.14 15.11 1.50
C THR A 299 13.61 13.69 1.53
N ILE A 300 14.06 12.91 0.55
CA ILE A 300 14.05 11.45 0.60
C ILE A 300 15.49 10.95 0.62
N THR A 301 15.79 10.02 1.52
CA THR A 301 17.07 9.32 1.55
C THR A 301 16.87 7.89 1.08
N LEU A 302 17.67 7.48 0.10
CA LEU A 302 17.69 6.14 -0.47
C LEU A 302 19.04 5.50 -0.15
N SER A 303 19.04 4.25 0.27
CA SER A 303 20.29 3.50 0.46
C SER A 303 20.10 2.02 0.19
N ARG A 304 21.22 1.29 0.09
CA ARG A 304 21.19 -0.16 -0.06
C ARG A 304 20.75 -0.80 1.26
N PRO A 305 19.65 -1.57 1.28
CA PRO A 305 19.25 -2.27 2.50
C PRO A 305 20.34 -3.26 2.89
N ARG A 306 20.71 -3.25 4.17
CA ARG A 306 21.68 -4.19 4.74
C ARG A 306 20.95 -5.20 5.59
N ARG A 307 20.88 -6.45 5.11
CA ARG A 307 20.26 -7.55 5.86
C ARG A 307 20.89 -7.64 7.24
N HIS A 308 20.07 -7.56 8.27
CA HIS A 308 20.47 -7.84 9.64
C HIS A 308 19.62 -8.96 10.21
N ASN A 309 20.27 -9.86 10.95
CA ASN A 309 19.59 -10.95 11.62
C ASN A 309 19.11 -10.44 12.99
N GLY A 310 17.81 -10.56 13.25
CA GLY A 310 17.19 -10.18 14.51
C GLY A 310 16.57 -8.78 14.50
N GLY A 311 15.43 -8.64 15.16
CA GLY A 311 14.61 -7.43 15.14
C GLY A 311 13.14 -7.78 14.93
N THR A 312 12.24 -6.99 15.51
CA THR A 312 10.80 -7.19 15.32
C THR A 312 10.40 -6.66 13.95
N ARG A 313 9.99 -7.54 13.04
CA ARG A 313 9.42 -7.13 11.75
C ARG A 313 8.00 -6.59 11.94
N ASN A 314 7.71 -5.47 11.31
CA ASN A 314 6.39 -4.85 11.29
C ASN A 314 5.98 -4.33 9.91
N LEU A 315 6.81 -4.51 8.87
CA LEU A 315 6.49 -4.31 7.46
C LEU A 315 6.58 -5.64 6.71
N PHE A 316 5.55 -5.98 5.94
CA PHE A 316 5.44 -7.24 5.22
C PHE A 316 5.07 -6.99 3.76
N TRP A 317 5.62 -7.81 2.86
CA TRP A 317 5.15 -7.92 1.49
C TRP A 317 4.24 -9.13 1.35
N VAL A 318 2.97 -8.89 1.02
CA VAL A 318 1.98 -9.95 0.72
C VAL A 318 1.25 -9.64 -0.58
N GLY A 319 2.01 -9.30 -1.63
CA GLY A 319 1.49 -8.74 -2.89
C GLY A 319 1.00 -7.29 -2.78
N TYR A 320 1.07 -6.72 -1.58
CA TYR A 320 0.80 -5.34 -1.21
C TYR A 320 1.58 -5.06 0.09
N PRO A 321 2.11 -3.84 0.31
CA PRO A 321 2.83 -3.53 1.54
C PRO A 321 1.87 -3.42 2.73
N VAL A 322 2.13 -4.20 3.77
CA VAL A 322 1.30 -4.24 4.98
C VAL A 322 2.15 -3.90 6.19
N VAL A 323 1.68 -2.97 7.01
CA VAL A 323 2.30 -2.62 8.29
C VAL A 323 1.48 -3.18 9.44
N ARG A 324 2.15 -3.78 10.42
CA ARG A 324 1.56 -4.20 11.69
C ARG A 324 1.88 -3.18 12.75
N LEU A 325 0.84 -2.49 13.22
CA LEU A 325 0.92 -1.57 14.34
C LEU A 325 0.33 -2.23 15.60
N VAL A 326 0.59 -1.59 16.74
CA VAL A 326 0.13 -2.05 18.04
C VAL A 326 -0.80 -1.02 18.65
N THR A 327 -1.92 -1.46 19.19
CA THR A 327 -2.82 -0.61 19.97
C THR A 327 -2.24 -0.32 21.35
N ARG A 328 -2.74 0.70 22.06
CA ARG A 328 -2.29 1.00 23.43
C ARG A 328 -2.41 -0.19 24.39
N ASP A 329 -3.39 -1.05 24.14
CA ASP A 329 -3.63 -2.22 24.95
C ASP A 329 -2.81 -3.44 24.47
N GLY A 330 -1.97 -3.32 23.44
CA GLY A 330 -1.04 -4.35 23.00
C GLY A 330 -1.62 -5.35 21.97
N ARG A 331 -2.75 -5.03 21.33
CA ARG A 331 -3.33 -5.84 20.25
C ARG A 331 -2.65 -5.49 18.91
N PRO A 332 -2.38 -6.47 18.05
CA PRO A 332 -1.92 -6.20 16.69
C PRO A 332 -3.08 -5.68 15.82
N VAL A 333 -2.78 -4.69 15.00
CA VAL A 333 -3.64 -4.22 13.91
C VAL A 333 -2.82 -4.12 12.63
N ILE A 334 -3.41 -4.44 11.49
CA ILE A 334 -2.74 -4.48 10.19
C ILE A 334 -3.32 -3.46 9.24
N PHE A 335 -2.44 -2.63 8.69
CA PHE A 335 -2.80 -1.55 7.78
C PHE A 335 -2.11 -1.77 6.44
N GLY A 336 -2.80 -1.47 5.36
CA GLY A 336 -2.13 -1.25 4.09
C GLY A 336 -1.24 0.00 4.15
N LEU A 337 -0.12 0.03 3.44
CA LEU A 337 0.74 1.22 3.33
C LEU A 337 0.60 1.84 1.92
N ASP A 338 0.09 3.07 1.85
CA ASP A 338 -0.26 3.73 0.59
C ASP A 338 0.17 5.20 0.58
N THR A 339 1.43 5.49 0.25
CA THR A 339 1.92 6.86 0.06
C THR A 339 1.47 7.50 -1.26
N GLY A 340 0.63 6.83 -2.06
CA GLY A 340 -0.09 7.41 -3.19
C GLY A 340 -1.48 7.94 -2.81
N ALA A 341 -2.03 7.49 -1.69
CA ALA A 341 -3.29 7.98 -1.14
C ALA A 341 -3.10 9.35 -0.46
N GLU A 342 -4.07 10.25 -0.66
CA GLU A 342 -4.11 11.58 -0.01
C GLU A 342 -4.09 11.48 1.52
N GLY A 343 -4.77 10.49 2.09
CA GLY A 343 -4.96 10.41 3.54
C GLY A 343 -5.16 9.00 4.09
N THR A 344 -4.85 8.89 5.37
CA THR A 344 -5.03 7.70 6.20
C THR A 344 -6.51 7.46 6.50
N TYR A 345 -6.93 6.20 6.56
CA TYR A 345 -8.26 5.83 7.04
C TYR A 345 -8.24 4.53 7.83
N VAL A 346 -9.29 4.31 8.62
CA VAL A 346 -9.53 3.06 9.34
C VAL A 346 -10.75 2.36 8.75
N THR A 347 -10.91 1.06 9.00
CA THR A 347 -12.08 0.30 8.55
C THR A 347 -13.00 -0.07 9.71
N THR A 348 -14.21 -0.53 9.39
CA THR A 348 -15.11 -1.14 10.40
C THR A 348 -14.48 -2.36 11.10
N THR A 349 -13.52 -3.05 10.46
CA THR A 349 -12.73 -4.13 11.07
C THR A 349 -11.92 -3.64 12.26
N LEU A 350 -11.32 -2.43 12.20
CA LEU A 350 -10.64 -1.87 13.38
C LEU A 350 -11.60 -1.67 14.54
N LEU A 351 -12.83 -1.24 14.26
CA LEU A 351 -13.84 -0.99 15.30
C LEU A 351 -14.32 -2.27 15.98
N THR A 352 -14.18 -3.44 15.36
CA THR A 352 -14.44 -4.71 16.08
C THR A 352 -13.33 -5.00 17.09
N LYS A 353 -12.08 -4.65 16.77
CA LYS A 353 -10.92 -4.76 17.66
C LYS A 353 -10.91 -3.68 18.75
N LEU A 354 -11.45 -2.49 18.45
CA LEU A 354 -11.54 -1.33 19.34
C LEU A 354 -13.00 -0.84 19.46
N PRO A 355 -13.92 -1.63 20.07
CA PRO A 355 -15.35 -1.36 20.05
C PRO A 355 -15.78 -0.12 20.84
N ARG A 356 -14.90 0.42 21.69
CA ARG A 356 -15.12 1.63 22.49
C ARG A 356 -14.54 2.90 21.85
N THR A 357 -14.09 2.81 20.59
CA THR A 357 -13.59 3.97 19.85
C THR A 357 -14.70 5.02 19.70
N PRO A 358 -14.52 6.26 20.17
CA PRO A 358 -15.52 7.29 19.97
C PRO A 358 -15.63 7.65 18.48
N VAL A 359 -16.84 7.71 17.95
CA VAL A 359 -17.12 8.05 16.55
C VAL A 359 -17.98 9.30 16.45
N ALA A 360 -17.90 10.01 15.33
CA ALA A 360 -18.71 11.20 15.03
C ALA A 360 -19.14 11.18 13.56
N ALA A 361 -20.30 11.76 13.27
CA ALA A 361 -20.80 11.89 11.90
C ALA A 361 -20.04 13.01 11.19
N ARG A 362 -19.48 12.71 10.02
CA ARG A 362 -18.79 13.68 9.16
C ARG A 362 -18.69 13.16 7.73
N ARG A 363 -19.09 13.99 6.76
CA ARG A 363 -18.92 13.66 5.35
C ARG A 363 -17.47 13.92 4.94
N ASN A 364 -16.76 12.86 4.57
CA ASN A 364 -15.40 12.92 4.04
C ASN A 364 -15.30 12.24 2.67
N SER A 365 -14.31 12.65 1.90
CA SER A 365 -13.94 12.04 0.62
C SER A 365 -12.43 11.82 0.60
N LEU A 366 -12.00 10.64 0.18
CA LEU A 366 -10.59 10.32 -0.08
C LEU A 366 -10.36 10.24 -1.58
N VAL A 367 -9.31 10.91 -2.06
CA VAL A 367 -8.89 10.92 -3.46
C VAL A 367 -7.65 10.04 -3.65
N GLY A 368 -7.60 9.37 -4.81
CA GLY A 368 -6.46 8.57 -5.27
C GLY A 368 -6.53 8.38 -6.79
N LEU A 369 -5.60 7.59 -7.36
CA LEU A 369 -5.57 7.32 -8.79
C LEU A 369 -6.92 6.74 -9.30
N GLY A 370 -7.37 7.18 -10.48
CA GLY A 370 -8.67 6.79 -11.06
C GLY A 370 -9.88 7.47 -10.44
N GLY A 371 -9.67 8.37 -9.47
CA GLY A 371 -10.70 9.16 -8.82
C GLY A 371 -11.32 10.25 -9.69
N THR A 372 -11.14 10.26 -11.02
CA THR A 372 -11.76 11.19 -11.97
C THR A 372 -12.04 10.46 -13.29
N GLN A 373 -13.22 9.87 -13.43
CA GLN A 373 -13.73 9.39 -14.72
C GLN A 373 -14.94 10.27 -15.08
N GLN A 374 -14.94 10.82 -16.30
CA GLN A 374 -16.03 11.63 -16.89
C GLN A 374 -16.54 12.79 -16.02
N GLY A 375 -15.66 13.67 -15.53
CA GLY A 375 -16.09 14.88 -14.83
C GLY A 375 -16.72 14.66 -13.45
N SER A 376 -16.76 13.41 -12.97
CA SER A 376 -17.12 13.06 -11.60
C SER A 376 -15.90 12.50 -10.87
N SER A 377 -15.56 13.08 -9.73
CA SER A 377 -14.50 12.52 -8.91
C SER A 377 -15.03 11.28 -8.20
N LEU A 378 -14.56 10.08 -8.57
CA LEU A 378 -14.83 8.84 -7.85
C LEU A 378 -13.98 8.81 -6.56
N SER A 379 -14.40 9.62 -5.59
CA SER A 379 -13.84 9.60 -4.24
C SER A 379 -14.45 8.46 -3.42
N LYS A 380 -13.64 7.77 -2.61
CA LYS A 380 -14.18 6.92 -1.54
C LYS A 380 -14.82 7.82 -0.49
N LYS A 381 -16.14 7.75 -0.33
CA LYS A 381 -16.89 8.57 0.61
C LYS A 381 -17.02 7.87 1.95
N SER A 382 -16.84 8.62 3.02
CA SER A 382 -17.19 8.21 4.37
C SER A 382 -18.22 9.17 4.96
N ALA A 383 -19.10 8.64 5.82
CA ALA A 383 -20.04 9.41 6.62
C ALA A 383 -19.62 9.48 8.10
N TRP A 384 -18.52 8.82 8.48
CA TRP A 384 -18.12 8.63 9.86
C TRP A 384 -16.62 8.85 10.05
N VAL A 385 -16.25 9.41 11.20
CA VAL A 385 -14.87 9.49 11.65
C VAL A 385 -14.69 8.83 13.00
N ALA A 386 -13.52 8.25 13.24
CA ALA A 386 -13.08 7.85 14.57
C ALA A 386 -12.34 9.04 15.20
N ARG A 387 -12.83 9.51 16.36
CA ARG A 387 -12.35 10.76 16.98
C ARG A 387 -10.92 10.64 17.49
N ASN A 388 -10.51 9.47 17.94
CA ASN A 388 -9.16 9.22 18.42
C ASN A 388 -8.79 7.74 18.30
N VAL A 389 -7.81 7.44 17.45
CA VAL A 389 -7.27 6.10 17.23
C VAL A 389 -5.76 6.14 17.50
N PRO A 390 -5.32 5.69 18.68
CA PRO A 390 -3.92 5.73 19.05
C PRO A 390 -3.25 4.38 18.69
N LEU A 391 -2.24 4.41 17.83
CA LEU A 391 -1.50 3.26 17.29
C LEU A 391 0.02 3.47 17.46
N SER A 392 0.81 2.41 17.45
CA SER A 392 2.27 2.51 17.59
C SER A 392 3.01 1.55 16.68
N ASP A 393 4.18 1.96 16.19
CA ASP A 393 5.18 1.10 15.54
C ASP A 393 5.98 0.24 16.53
N GLY A 394 5.82 0.51 17.83
CA GLY A 394 6.54 -0.09 18.96
C GLY A 394 7.37 0.91 19.75
N ASN A 395 7.87 1.97 19.12
CA ASN A 395 8.76 2.98 19.72
C ASN A 395 8.12 4.38 19.77
N TYR A 396 7.27 4.69 18.80
CA TYR A 396 6.50 5.92 18.68
C TYR A 396 5.02 5.57 18.55
N ALA A 397 4.18 6.42 19.13
CA ALA A 397 2.75 6.34 18.98
C ALA A 397 2.25 7.50 18.11
N ILE A 398 1.40 7.17 17.15
CA ILE A 398 0.56 8.10 16.40
C ILE A 398 -0.83 8.15 16.99
N ALA A 399 -1.36 9.36 17.16
CA ALA A 399 -2.74 9.60 17.50
C ALA A 399 -3.46 10.15 16.27
N LEU A 400 -4.24 9.28 15.62
CA LEU A 400 -5.07 9.66 14.47
C LEU A 400 -6.38 10.23 15.01
N ARG A 401 -6.59 11.54 14.87
CA ARG A 401 -7.79 12.23 15.35
C ARG A 401 -8.72 12.55 14.19
N ASN A 402 -10.01 12.28 14.37
CA ASN A 402 -11.04 12.44 13.33
C ASN A 402 -10.71 11.70 12.02
N VAL A 403 -10.12 10.51 12.12
CA VAL A 403 -9.73 9.69 10.97
C VAL A 403 -10.97 9.09 10.29
N PRO A 404 -11.10 9.16 8.94
CA PRO A 404 -12.22 8.58 8.22
C PRO A 404 -12.39 7.09 8.49
N ILE A 405 -13.65 6.64 8.61
CA ILE A 405 -14.01 5.24 8.75
C ILE A 405 -14.59 4.75 7.42
N MET A 406 -13.96 3.73 6.84
CA MET A 406 -14.36 3.10 5.60
C MET A 406 -14.98 1.72 5.85
N PRO A 407 -15.78 1.18 4.90
CA PRO A 407 -16.16 -0.22 4.94
C PRO A 407 -14.94 -1.14 4.95
N ALA A 408 -15.10 -2.35 5.47
CA ALA A 408 -14.07 -3.38 5.48
C ALA A 408 -13.36 -3.47 4.10
N GLN A 409 -12.04 -3.46 4.13
CA GLN A 409 -11.18 -3.60 2.96
C GLN A 409 -10.41 -4.91 3.05
N ARG A 410 -10.22 -5.55 1.90
CA ARG A 410 -9.38 -6.73 1.78
C ARG A 410 -8.47 -6.62 0.58
N TRP A 411 -7.27 -7.15 0.70
CA TRP A 411 -6.37 -7.41 -0.42
C TRP A 411 -6.16 -8.91 -0.51
N THR A 412 -6.59 -9.52 -1.62
CA THR A 412 -6.61 -10.99 -1.78
C THR A 412 -7.38 -11.69 -0.65
N PHE A 413 -6.70 -12.39 0.25
CA PHE A 413 -7.26 -13.02 1.45
C PHE A 413 -6.93 -12.27 2.76
N VAL A 414 -6.22 -11.14 2.69
CA VAL A 414 -5.82 -10.34 3.86
C VAL A 414 -6.83 -9.23 4.13
N ASN A 415 -7.28 -9.09 5.38
CA ASN A 415 -8.23 -8.08 5.81
C ASN A 415 -7.51 -6.91 6.48
N PHE A 416 -7.80 -5.67 6.08
CA PHE A 416 -7.15 -4.49 6.66
C PHE A 416 -8.01 -3.81 7.72
N ASP A 417 -7.36 -3.37 8.79
CA ASP A 417 -7.90 -2.47 9.81
C ASP A 417 -7.89 -1.00 9.34
N GLY A 418 -7.17 -0.70 8.26
CA GLY A 418 -7.06 0.62 7.66
C GLY A 418 -5.97 0.70 6.60
N VAL A 419 -5.70 1.91 6.14
CA VAL A 419 -4.57 2.24 5.28
C VAL A 419 -3.84 3.44 5.86
N ILE A 420 -2.52 3.34 5.99
CA ILE A 420 -1.62 4.44 6.31
C ILE A 420 -1.28 5.18 5.02
N GLY A 421 -1.72 6.42 4.93
CA GLY A 421 -1.59 7.29 3.76
C GLY A 421 -0.35 8.19 3.78
N SER A 422 -0.28 9.07 2.77
CA SER A 422 0.78 10.08 2.66
C SER A 422 0.82 11.06 3.82
N ASP A 423 -0.32 11.39 4.42
CA ASP A 423 -0.43 12.27 5.58
C ASP A 423 0.46 11.82 6.75
N VAL A 424 0.57 10.52 7.03
CA VAL A 424 1.50 9.98 8.03
C VAL A 424 2.95 10.08 7.56
N ALA A 425 3.22 9.82 6.27
CA ALA A 425 4.55 10.00 5.68
C ALA A 425 5.03 11.46 5.74
N LEU A 426 4.11 12.41 5.60
CA LEU A 426 4.38 13.84 5.62
C LEU A 426 4.41 14.45 7.02
N ALA A 427 3.70 13.85 7.99
CA ALA A 427 3.69 14.30 9.38
C ALA A 427 4.84 13.73 10.21
N THR A 428 5.55 12.73 9.68
CA THR A 428 6.62 12.01 10.39
C THR A 428 7.88 11.91 9.54
N ARG A 429 9.00 11.54 10.16
CA ARG A 429 10.12 10.93 9.46
C ARG A 429 9.83 9.44 9.34
N MET A 430 9.34 9.02 8.19
CA MET A 430 8.94 7.64 7.90
C MET A 430 10.12 6.87 7.31
N HIS A 431 10.38 5.68 7.84
CA HIS A 431 11.44 4.77 7.39
C HIS A 431 10.83 3.44 6.94
N LEU A 432 11.17 3.03 5.73
CA LEU A 432 10.70 1.81 5.07
C LEU A 432 11.90 0.97 4.64
N ASP A 433 11.97 -0.27 5.11
CA ASP A 433 12.93 -1.27 4.62
C ASP A 433 12.24 -2.63 4.52
N PHE A 434 11.85 -3.01 3.30
CA PHE A 434 11.16 -4.27 3.03
C PHE A 434 12.07 -5.49 3.19
N THR A 435 13.39 -5.32 3.00
CA THR A 435 14.35 -6.40 3.17
C THR A 435 14.37 -6.84 4.64
N ASN A 436 14.45 -5.86 5.54
CA ASN A 436 14.47 -6.11 6.98
C ASN A 436 13.09 -6.10 7.65
N GLY A 437 12.04 -5.77 6.90
CA GLY A 437 10.66 -5.74 7.40
C GLY A 437 10.42 -4.63 8.41
N VAL A 438 11.03 -3.47 8.19
CA VAL A 438 10.99 -2.30 9.07
C VAL A 438 10.06 -1.24 8.51
N PHE A 439 9.11 -0.84 9.35
CA PHE A 439 8.34 0.38 9.25
C PHE A 439 8.51 1.14 10.57
N ASP A 440 9.18 2.28 10.53
CA ASP A 440 9.36 3.13 11.71
C ASP A 440 8.88 4.55 11.41
N ILE A 441 8.33 5.20 12.42
CA ILE A 441 7.95 6.61 12.37
C ILE A 441 8.59 7.37 13.51
N ARG A 442 9.17 8.53 13.22
CA ARG A 442 9.86 9.36 14.21
C ARG A 442 9.57 10.84 13.98
N ALA A 443 9.89 11.66 14.98
CA ALA A 443 9.94 13.11 14.76
C ALA A 443 11.10 13.42 13.81
N SER A 444 10.93 14.39 12.92
CA SER A 444 12.04 14.92 12.13
C SER A 444 13.03 15.66 13.03
N GLU A 445 14.31 15.56 12.70
CA GLU A 445 15.40 16.32 13.36
C GLU A 445 15.60 17.70 12.72
N ALA A 446 14.98 17.97 11.57
CA ALA A 446 15.08 19.27 10.90
C ALA A 446 14.27 20.34 11.67
N ASN A 447 14.78 21.57 11.72
CA ASN A 447 14.00 22.72 12.17
C ASN A 447 12.88 23.04 11.18
N GLU A 448 11.84 23.73 11.65
CA GLU A 448 10.69 24.12 10.84
C GLU A 448 11.13 24.95 9.63
N LEU A 449 10.85 24.49 8.41
CA LEU A 449 11.02 25.32 7.21
C LEU A 449 10.02 26.49 7.30
N PRO A 450 10.42 27.74 6.98
CA PRO A 450 9.49 28.87 6.96
C PRO A 450 8.29 28.57 6.07
N VAL A 451 7.09 28.70 6.63
CA VAL A 451 5.81 28.43 5.97
C VAL A 451 5.68 29.34 4.75
N GLY A 452 5.74 28.74 3.56
CA GLY A 452 5.69 29.46 2.30
C GLY A 452 5.45 28.56 1.09
N ALA A 453 4.69 27.46 1.24
CA ALA A 453 4.01 26.75 0.14
C ALA A 453 3.15 25.60 0.69
N SER A 454 1.85 25.64 0.40
CA SER A 454 0.86 24.56 0.47
C SER A 454 0.11 24.29 1.80
N PRO A 455 -1.16 23.83 1.70
CA PRO A 455 -2.22 24.07 2.69
C PRO A 455 -2.17 23.17 3.93
N ASP A 456 -2.79 23.68 4.98
CA ASP A 456 -2.75 23.24 6.38
C ASP A 456 -3.06 21.74 6.62
N VAL A 457 -2.01 20.98 6.93
CA VAL A 457 -2.09 19.93 7.97
C VAL A 457 -1.36 20.49 9.19
N LYS A 458 -2.09 20.97 10.19
CA LYS A 458 -1.49 21.36 11.47
C LYS A 458 -0.98 20.11 12.19
N VAL A 459 0.33 19.90 12.14
CA VAL A 459 1.04 19.02 13.07
C VAL A 459 0.98 19.71 14.43
N VAL A 460 0.25 19.16 15.39
CA VAL A 460 0.27 19.62 16.78
C VAL A 460 1.32 18.77 17.50
N HIS A 461 2.43 19.41 17.87
CA HIS A 461 3.52 18.81 18.65
C HIS A 461 3.06 18.33 20.03
#